data_AF-A0A7S2YU78-F1
#
_entry.id   AF-A0A7S2YU78-F1
#
_cell.length_a   1.000
_cell.length_b   1.000
_cell.length_c   1.000
_cell.angle_alpha   90.00
_cell.angle_beta   90.00
_cell.angle_gamma   90.00
#
_symmetry.space_group_name_H-M   'P 1'
#
loop_
_entity.id
_entity.type
_entity.pdbx_description
1 polymer ?
#
loop_
_entity_poly.entity_id
_entity_poly.type
_entity_poly.pdbx_seq_one_letter_code
_entity_poly.pdbx_strand_id
1 'polypeptide(L)'
;AGEGGDSAAAAGRGGFASSSSPSPREIQREILDARSIASCLEVVEQHSTFLDDVHVASLYNRVADLTLRGAKAGAQGGSSSASLGHLTELVKLRLPSMNPRSLSTVANACGKMKPADGQGQRRQRGGGDDGDGDGECAAILGHIRERVNGSLGDFSPRDLENILWAHGKVKVRLPNEELDRWLLHLCGRVEELDSRGLVSLLYSCQRLRYKPKAEAMASLARAMRDHVPAMGLKALANLLSSLAHLQSKDTVETIDLVAATICEKLAQRRGQRGEGLNLRNIANVLWSFAELQYYPPADFLRLLDESAAPLVGGQGTPLVLTTYLRACHKLARRPAPAILEGA
;
A
#
# COMPACT_ATOMS: atom_id res chain seq x y z
N ALA A 1 -13.19 -59.06 52.46
CA ALA A 1 -14.62 -59.24 52.79
C ALA A 1 -14.98 -58.15 53.78
N GLY A 2 -15.93 -57.24 53.57
CA GLY A 2 -16.84 -56.90 52.49
C GLY A 2 -17.28 -55.46 52.84
N GLU A 3 -17.29 -54.55 51.87
CA GLU A 3 -18.51 -54.05 51.22
C GLU A 3 -19.43 -53.19 52.10
N GLY A 4 -19.70 -51.97 51.59
CA GLY A 4 -21.06 -51.45 51.55
C GLY A 4 -21.31 -50.16 52.32
N GLY A 5 -21.67 -49.08 51.61
CA GLY A 5 -22.56 -48.07 52.17
C GLY A 5 -22.33 -46.62 51.75
N ASP A 6 -22.64 -46.30 50.50
CA ASP A 6 -22.99 -44.95 50.02
C ASP A 6 -24.06 -44.27 50.91
N SER A 7 -23.95 -42.94 51.12
CA SER A 7 -25.05 -42.00 50.83
C SER A 7 -24.63 -40.52 50.96
N ALA A 8 -24.38 -39.95 49.78
CA ALA A 8 -24.79 -38.61 49.30
C ALA A 8 -25.11 -37.48 50.31
N ALA A 9 -24.22 -36.49 50.38
CA ALA A 9 -24.59 -35.10 50.57
C ALA A 9 -24.29 -34.32 49.28
N ALA A 10 -25.32 -34.14 48.46
CA ALA A 10 -25.25 -33.45 47.19
C ALA A 10 -25.42 -31.92 47.35
N ALA A 11 -24.55 -31.23 46.62
CA ALA A 11 -24.82 -30.02 45.85
C ALA A 11 -25.20 -28.73 46.57
N GLY A 12 -24.25 -27.80 46.56
CA GLY A 12 -24.50 -26.37 46.70
C GLY A 12 -23.30 -25.49 46.35
N ARG A 13 -22.37 -25.97 45.51
CA ARG A 13 -21.33 -25.09 44.94
C ARG A 13 -21.84 -24.57 43.60
N GLY A 14 -22.62 -23.49 43.68
CA GLY A 14 -22.80 -22.57 42.57
C GLY A 14 -21.44 -21.94 42.26
N GLY A 15 -20.67 -22.61 41.41
CA GLY A 15 -19.53 -22.00 40.75
C GLY A 15 -20.09 -20.91 39.84
N PHE A 16 -20.14 -19.68 40.34
CA PHE A 16 -20.05 -18.52 39.46
C PHE A 16 -18.80 -18.73 38.63
N ALA A 17 -18.96 -19.12 37.37
CA ALA A 17 -17.92 -18.97 36.38
C ALA A 17 -17.56 -17.48 36.41
N SER A 18 -16.40 -17.17 36.99
CA SER A 18 -15.86 -15.82 36.92
C SER A 18 -15.69 -15.52 35.44
N SER A 19 -16.56 -14.67 34.90
CA SER A 19 -16.35 -14.04 33.61
C SER A 19 -15.13 -13.13 33.75
N SER A 20 -13.93 -13.72 33.71
CA SER A 20 -12.69 -12.98 33.67
C SER A 20 -12.72 -12.14 32.39
N SER A 21 -12.65 -10.82 32.54
CA SER A 21 -12.55 -9.91 31.40
C SER A 21 -11.44 -10.41 30.46
N PRO A 22 -11.70 -10.52 29.16
CA PRO A 22 -10.71 -11.02 28.20
C PRO A 22 -9.46 -10.13 28.24
N SER A 23 -8.28 -10.72 28.24
CA SER A 23 -7.05 -9.93 28.26
C SER A 23 -6.85 -9.23 26.91
N PRO A 24 -6.27 -8.01 26.88
CA PRO A 24 -5.98 -7.32 25.62
C PRO A 24 -5.16 -8.18 24.63
N ARG A 25 -4.24 -9.00 25.14
CA ARG A 25 -3.43 -9.90 24.30
C ARG A 25 -4.25 -11.01 23.65
N GLU A 26 -5.27 -11.52 24.32
CA GLU A 26 -6.16 -12.54 23.77
C GLU A 26 -7.01 -11.97 22.65
N ILE A 27 -7.62 -10.80 22.87
CA ILE A 27 -8.39 -10.08 21.83
C ILE A 27 -7.49 -9.81 20.62
N GLN A 28 -6.28 -9.29 20.83
CA GLN A 28 -5.35 -9.03 19.73
C GLN A 28 -4.98 -10.32 18.97
N ARG A 29 -4.83 -11.46 19.65
CA ARG A 29 -4.58 -12.75 19.00
C ARG A 29 -5.76 -13.18 18.15
N GLU A 30 -6.99 -13.08 18.65
CA GLU A 30 -8.21 -13.40 17.90
C GLU A 30 -8.33 -12.56 16.62
N ILE A 31 -8.03 -11.25 16.69
CA ILE A 31 -8.01 -10.36 15.52
C ILE A 31 -6.99 -10.85 14.47
N LEU A 32 -5.80 -11.25 14.90
CA LEU A 32 -4.75 -11.74 14.01
C LEU A 32 -5.11 -13.09 13.37
N ASP A 33 -5.84 -13.94 14.09
CA ASP A 33 -6.26 -15.25 13.63
C ASP A 33 -7.48 -15.21 12.71
N ALA A 34 -8.35 -14.19 12.83
CA ALA A 34 -9.53 -14.00 11.98
C ALA A 34 -9.22 -14.11 10.48
N ARG A 35 -9.85 -15.05 9.76
CA ARG A 35 -9.57 -15.34 8.33
C ARG A 35 -10.62 -14.83 7.36
N SER A 36 -11.75 -14.33 7.86
CA SER A 36 -12.85 -13.78 7.06
C SER A 36 -13.32 -12.45 7.65
N ILE A 37 -13.98 -11.61 6.84
CA ILE A 37 -14.57 -10.36 7.30
C ILE A 37 -15.61 -10.67 8.40
N ALA A 38 -16.42 -11.71 8.23
CA ALA A 38 -17.38 -12.17 9.25
C ALA A 38 -16.70 -12.47 10.60
N SER A 39 -15.59 -13.23 10.61
CA SER A 39 -14.86 -13.52 11.85
C SER A 39 -14.25 -12.26 12.51
N CYS A 40 -13.91 -11.23 11.73
CA CYS A 40 -13.47 -9.96 12.31
C CYS A 40 -14.63 -9.22 12.98
N LEU A 41 -15.82 -9.27 12.39
CA LEU A 41 -17.02 -8.62 12.92
C LEU A 41 -17.56 -9.35 14.15
N GLU A 42 -17.46 -10.68 14.20
CA GLU A 42 -17.76 -11.47 15.39
C GLU A 42 -16.90 -11.04 16.59
N VAL A 43 -15.60 -10.75 16.38
CA VAL A 43 -14.72 -10.22 17.43
C VAL A 43 -15.20 -8.84 17.91
N VAL A 44 -15.71 -7.99 17.00
CA VAL A 44 -16.30 -6.69 17.38
C VAL A 44 -17.52 -6.88 18.26
N GLU A 45 -18.42 -7.79 17.88
CA GLU A 45 -19.65 -8.07 18.62
C GLU A 45 -19.36 -8.68 20.00
N GLN A 46 -18.42 -9.63 20.08
CA GLN A 46 -18.05 -10.32 21.32
C GLN A 46 -17.35 -9.42 22.33
N HIS A 47 -16.48 -8.51 21.86
CA HIS A 47 -15.58 -7.73 22.72
C HIS A 47 -15.85 -6.22 22.70
N SER A 48 -16.96 -5.75 22.14
CA SER A 48 -17.26 -4.33 21.90
C SER A 48 -16.90 -3.36 23.05
N THR A 49 -17.14 -3.76 24.29
CA THR A 49 -16.85 -2.97 25.51
C THR A 49 -15.36 -2.95 25.91
N PHE A 50 -14.57 -3.94 25.47
CA PHE A 50 -13.17 -4.14 25.83
C PHE A 50 -12.19 -3.77 24.69
N LEU A 51 -12.69 -3.34 23.53
CA LEU A 51 -11.85 -2.87 22.44
C LEU A 51 -11.23 -1.51 22.78
N ASP A 52 -9.91 -1.45 22.72
CA ASP A 52 -9.13 -0.21 22.81
C ASP A 52 -8.71 0.28 21.42
N ASP A 53 -7.98 1.39 21.40
CA ASP A 53 -7.53 2.05 20.16
C ASP A 53 -6.61 1.17 19.31
N VAL A 54 -5.90 0.21 19.90
CA VAL A 54 -5.02 -0.74 19.18
C VAL A 54 -5.85 -1.86 18.58
N HIS A 55 -6.82 -2.39 19.33
CA HIS A 55 -7.73 -3.42 18.84
C HIS A 55 -8.59 -2.90 17.68
N VAL A 56 -9.20 -1.72 17.83
CA VAL A 56 -10.06 -1.12 16.79
C VAL A 56 -9.25 -0.86 15.51
N ALA A 57 -8.05 -0.27 15.62
CA ALA A 57 -7.18 -0.05 14.47
C ALA A 57 -6.75 -1.37 13.80
N SER A 58 -6.44 -2.40 14.59
CA SER A 58 -6.04 -3.72 14.09
C SER A 58 -7.19 -4.42 13.37
N LEU A 59 -8.40 -4.39 13.93
CA LEU A 59 -9.62 -4.92 13.32
C LEU A 59 -9.92 -4.25 11.98
N TYR A 60 -9.89 -2.92 11.95
CA TYR A 60 -10.16 -2.17 10.74
C TYR A 60 -9.14 -2.46 9.64
N ASN A 61 -7.85 -2.52 9.99
CA ASN A 61 -6.81 -2.92 9.04
C ASN A 61 -6.94 -4.39 8.59
N ARG A 62 -7.39 -5.29 9.47
CA ARG A 62 -7.61 -6.70 9.14
C ARG A 62 -8.74 -6.86 8.12
N VAL A 63 -9.86 -6.17 8.33
CA VAL A 63 -10.98 -6.12 7.37
C VAL A 63 -10.51 -5.56 6.02
N ALA A 64 -9.72 -4.49 6.03
CA ALA A 64 -9.14 -3.93 4.81
C ALA A 64 -8.21 -4.90 4.07
N ASP A 65 -7.36 -5.65 4.79
CA ASP A 65 -6.48 -6.67 4.21
C ASP A 65 -7.26 -7.83 3.59
N LEU A 66 -8.35 -8.28 4.24
CA LEU A 66 -9.21 -9.33 3.72
C LEU A 66 -10.03 -8.87 2.52
N THR A 67 -10.53 -7.63 2.53
CA THR A 67 -11.21 -6.99 1.40
C THR A 67 -10.30 -6.94 0.18
N LEU A 68 -9.05 -6.48 0.37
CA LEU A 68 -8.06 -6.40 -0.70
C LEU A 68 -7.69 -7.78 -1.28
N ARG A 69 -7.65 -8.82 -0.44
CA ARG A 69 -7.39 -10.21 -0.88
C ARG A 69 -8.58 -10.80 -1.65
N GLY A 70 -9.81 -10.61 -1.14
CA GLY A 70 -11.04 -11.06 -1.79
C GLY A 70 -11.21 -10.44 -3.17
N ALA A 71 -10.96 -9.13 -3.29
CA ALA A 71 -10.98 -8.42 -4.58
C ALA A 71 -9.97 -8.99 -5.59
N LYS A 72 -8.77 -9.40 -5.14
CA LYS A 72 -7.76 -10.05 -6.01
C LYS A 72 -8.15 -11.47 -6.42
N ALA A 73 -8.90 -12.18 -5.58
CA ALA A 73 -9.36 -13.54 -5.84
C ALA A 73 -10.65 -13.60 -6.68
N GLY A 74 -11.23 -12.46 -7.06
CA GLY A 74 -12.48 -12.41 -7.82
C GLY A 74 -13.71 -12.88 -7.02
N ALA A 75 -13.60 -13.01 -5.71
CA ALA A 75 -14.68 -13.48 -4.85
C ALA A 75 -15.66 -12.33 -4.58
N GLN A 76 -16.92 -12.48 -5.02
CA GLN A 76 -18.05 -11.66 -4.56
C GLN A 76 -18.42 -12.12 -3.13
N GLY A 77 -17.74 -11.56 -2.14
CA GLY A 77 -18.06 -11.80 -0.73
C GLY A 77 -19.05 -10.76 -0.23
N GLY A 78 -20.30 -11.18 0.01
CA GLY A 78 -21.29 -10.39 0.73
C GLY A 78 -20.88 -10.18 2.18
N SER A 79 -20.30 -9.02 2.49
CA SER A 79 -20.26 -8.51 3.85
C SER A 79 -21.63 -7.91 4.18
N SER A 80 -22.16 -8.15 5.38
CA SER A 80 -23.28 -7.36 5.88
C SER A 80 -22.80 -5.92 6.03
N SER A 81 -23.24 -5.05 5.10
CA SER A 81 -22.87 -3.63 5.07
C SER A 81 -23.11 -2.91 6.41
N ALA A 82 -24.04 -3.39 7.22
CA ALA A 82 -24.34 -2.84 8.55
C ALA A 82 -23.20 -3.03 9.56
N SER A 83 -22.57 -4.21 9.61
CA SER A 83 -21.51 -4.51 10.57
C SER A 83 -20.20 -3.79 10.24
N LEU A 84 -19.92 -3.57 8.95
CA LEU A 84 -18.82 -2.70 8.52
C LEU A 84 -19.07 -1.26 8.95
N GLY A 85 -20.31 -0.76 8.81
CA GLY A 85 -20.70 0.56 9.30
C GLY A 85 -20.48 0.71 10.81
N HIS A 86 -20.84 -0.30 11.61
CA HIS A 86 -20.58 -0.27 13.06
C HIS A 86 -19.09 -0.17 13.40
N LEU A 87 -18.24 -0.95 12.73
CA LEU A 87 -16.79 -0.88 12.92
C LEU A 87 -16.23 0.50 12.50
N THR A 88 -16.74 1.07 11.40
CA THR A 88 -16.37 2.43 10.97
C THR A 88 -16.76 3.48 12.02
N GLU A 89 -17.95 3.39 12.62
CA GLU A 89 -18.37 4.30 13.69
C GLU A 89 -17.52 4.15 14.96
N LEU A 90 -17.14 2.91 15.32
CA LEU A 90 -16.19 2.67 16.41
C LEU A 90 -14.82 3.32 16.14
N VAL A 91 -14.32 3.25 14.90
CA VAL A 91 -13.10 3.97 14.50
C VAL A 91 -13.29 5.46 14.71
N LYS A 92 -14.34 6.06 14.14
CA LYS A 92 -14.63 7.50 14.24
C LYS A 92 -14.71 7.98 15.70
N LEU A 93 -15.37 7.21 16.56
CA LEU A 93 -15.50 7.52 17.99
C LEU A 93 -14.14 7.54 18.71
N ARG A 94 -13.22 6.66 18.33
CA ARG A 94 -11.91 6.50 18.98
C ARG A 94 -10.82 7.39 18.39
N LEU A 95 -10.97 7.90 17.15
CA LEU A 95 -9.96 8.72 16.47
C LEU A 95 -9.33 9.82 17.35
N PRO A 96 -10.07 10.58 18.19
CA PRO A 96 -9.47 11.63 19.00
C PRO A 96 -8.47 11.13 20.06
N SER A 97 -8.65 9.91 20.59
CA SER A 97 -7.78 9.33 21.62
C SER A 97 -6.67 8.45 21.07
N MET A 98 -6.80 8.01 19.81
CA MET A 98 -5.85 7.08 19.20
C MET A 98 -4.42 7.62 19.21
N ASN A 99 -3.48 6.75 19.56
CA ASN A 99 -2.06 7.04 19.43
C ASN A 99 -1.64 7.12 17.93
N PRO A 100 -0.50 7.75 17.61
CA PRO A 100 -0.01 7.91 16.24
C PRO A 100 0.07 6.60 15.44
N ARG A 101 0.45 5.49 16.09
CA ARG A 101 0.59 4.18 15.46
C ARG A 101 -0.76 3.59 15.05
N SER A 102 -1.78 3.71 15.91
CA SER A 102 -3.15 3.32 15.60
C SER A 102 -3.73 4.18 14.47
N LEU A 103 -3.53 5.50 14.50
CA LEU A 103 -3.98 6.41 13.43
C LEU A 103 -3.35 6.05 12.08
N SER A 104 -2.04 5.81 12.04
CA SER A 104 -1.31 5.34 10.86
C SER A 104 -1.83 4.00 10.34
N THR A 105 -2.19 3.10 11.24
CA THR A 105 -2.78 1.79 10.90
C THR A 105 -4.18 1.94 10.29
N VAL A 106 -5.02 2.83 10.85
CA VAL A 106 -6.34 3.17 10.30
C VAL A 106 -6.22 3.86 8.94
N ALA A 107 -5.28 4.79 8.77
CA ALA A 107 -5.01 5.42 7.47
C ALA A 107 -4.63 4.37 6.41
N ASN A 108 -3.71 3.47 6.75
CA ASN A 108 -3.32 2.37 5.86
C ASN A 108 -4.53 1.49 5.48
N ALA A 109 -5.43 1.21 6.42
CA ALA A 109 -6.69 0.51 6.13
C ALA A 109 -7.54 1.26 5.11
N CYS A 110 -7.72 2.58 5.28
CA CYS A 110 -8.43 3.44 4.33
C CYS A 110 -7.85 3.35 2.92
N GLY A 111 -6.52 3.40 2.78
CA GLY A 111 -5.86 3.28 1.49
C GLY A 111 -6.00 1.89 0.82
N LYS A 112 -6.20 0.82 1.59
CA LYS A 112 -6.39 -0.55 1.09
C LYS A 112 -7.83 -0.86 0.67
N MET A 113 -8.81 -0.26 1.34
CA MET A 113 -10.23 -0.50 1.04
C MET A 113 -10.66 0.07 -0.31
N LYS A 114 -9.93 1.08 -0.82
CA LYS A 114 -10.11 1.51 -2.20
C LYS A 114 -9.48 0.49 -3.16
N PRO A 115 -10.25 -0.12 -4.08
CA PRO A 115 -9.67 -1.05 -5.06
C PRO A 115 -8.59 -0.34 -5.89
N ALA A 116 -7.57 -1.11 -6.28
CA ALA A 116 -6.49 -0.61 -7.13
C ALA A 116 -7.09 -0.03 -8.41
N ASP A 117 -6.63 1.16 -8.82
CA ASP A 117 -7.07 1.81 -10.06
C ASP A 117 -6.92 0.83 -11.23
N GLY A 118 -8.00 0.16 -11.62
CA GLY A 118 -8.22 -0.15 -13.02
C GLY A 118 -8.31 1.20 -13.71
N GLN A 119 -7.51 1.43 -14.74
CA GLN A 119 -7.71 2.56 -15.65
C GLN A 119 -9.03 2.33 -16.40
N GLY A 120 -10.14 2.50 -15.71
CA GLY A 120 -11.50 2.41 -16.18
C GLY A 120 -12.14 3.77 -15.96
N GLN A 121 -12.12 4.56 -17.03
CA GLN A 121 -13.03 5.67 -17.33
C GLN A 121 -13.18 6.77 -16.27
N ARG A 122 -12.85 7.99 -16.70
CA ARG A 122 -13.56 9.19 -16.24
C ARG A 122 -15.07 8.94 -16.34
N ARG A 123 -15.72 8.60 -15.23
CA ARG A 123 -17.15 8.90 -15.07
C ARG A 123 -17.25 10.34 -14.59
N GLN A 124 -17.23 11.27 -15.55
CA GLN A 124 -18.00 12.50 -15.39
C GLN A 124 -19.39 12.22 -15.95
N ARG A 125 -20.37 12.22 -15.05
CA ARG A 125 -21.79 12.59 -15.20
C ARG A 125 -22.71 11.60 -14.49
N GLY A 126 -23.59 12.18 -13.68
CA GLY A 126 -24.75 11.51 -13.09
C GLY A 126 -24.72 11.63 -11.58
N GLY A 127 -25.48 12.58 -11.04
CA GLY A 127 -25.91 12.50 -9.65
C GLY A 127 -26.66 11.19 -9.46
N GLY A 128 -26.21 10.43 -8.48
CA GLY A 128 -26.68 9.09 -8.17
C GLY A 128 -25.86 8.62 -6.97
N ASP A 129 -26.56 8.40 -5.88
CA ASP A 129 -26.11 7.99 -4.56
C ASP A 129 -25.51 6.57 -4.59
N ASP A 130 -24.31 6.43 -5.16
CA ASP A 130 -23.58 5.16 -5.23
C ASP A 130 -22.09 5.39 -4.87
N GLY A 131 -21.76 5.36 -3.57
CA GLY A 131 -20.37 5.25 -3.12
C GLY A 131 -20.01 5.86 -1.76
N ASP A 132 -20.77 5.58 -0.70
CA ASP A 132 -20.51 6.09 0.67
C ASP A 132 -19.08 5.80 1.18
N GLY A 133 -18.44 4.71 0.74
CA GLY A 133 -17.12 4.28 1.20
C GLY A 133 -15.96 5.24 0.85
N ASP A 134 -16.08 6.04 -0.21
CA ASP A 134 -15.07 7.07 -0.53
C ASP A 134 -15.20 8.30 0.40
N GLY A 135 -16.41 8.59 0.88
CA GLY A 135 -16.69 9.67 1.83
C GLY A 135 -16.19 9.35 3.24
N GLU A 136 -16.41 8.11 3.71
CA GLU A 136 -16.01 7.70 5.07
C GLU A 136 -14.50 7.67 5.25
N CYS A 137 -13.77 7.02 4.33
CA CYS A 137 -12.30 7.00 4.37
C CYS A 137 -11.73 8.41 4.25
N ALA A 138 -12.33 9.28 3.43
CA ALA A 138 -11.90 10.66 3.33
C ALA A 138 -12.13 11.45 4.62
N ALA A 139 -13.28 11.25 5.30
CA ALA A 139 -13.57 11.88 6.58
C ALA A 139 -12.60 11.41 7.69
N ILE A 140 -12.32 10.10 7.77
CA ILE A 140 -11.34 9.55 8.71
C ILE A 140 -9.95 10.14 8.45
N LEU A 141 -9.51 10.19 7.19
CA LEU A 141 -8.23 10.79 6.82
C LEU A 141 -8.18 12.30 7.14
N GLY A 142 -9.32 13.01 7.08
CA GLY A 142 -9.43 14.40 7.51
C GLY A 142 -9.10 14.59 9.00
N HIS A 143 -9.68 13.77 9.87
CA HIS A 143 -9.39 13.80 11.31
C HIS A 143 -7.94 13.41 11.61
N ILE A 144 -7.41 12.38 10.92
CA ILE A 144 -6.01 11.96 11.07
C ILE A 144 -5.08 13.11 10.67
N ARG A 145 -5.36 13.80 9.56
CA ARG A 145 -4.60 14.98 9.10
C ARG A 145 -4.59 16.08 10.17
N GLU A 146 -5.73 16.38 10.80
CA GLU A 146 -5.80 17.38 11.87
C GLU A 146 -4.91 16.98 13.06
N ARG A 147 -4.93 15.70 13.46
CA ARG A 147 -4.06 15.18 14.53
C ARG A 147 -2.58 15.25 14.17
N VAL A 148 -2.21 14.94 12.92
CA VAL A 148 -0.82 15.11 12.43
C VAL A 148 -0.41 16.58 12.45
N ASN A 149 -1.28 17.50 12.03
CA ASN A 149 -0.98 18.93 12.04
C ASN A 149 -0.86 19.51 13.46
N GLY A 150 -1.62 18.98 14.43
CA GLY A 150 -1.54 19.40 15.82
C GLY A 150 -0.31 18.87 16.57
N SER A 151 0.25 17.73 16.15
CA SER A 151 1.37 17.09 16.88
C SER A 151 2.29 16.28 15.96
N LEU A 152 2.83 16.93 14.93
CA LEU A 152 3.64 16.28 13.90
C LEU A 152 4.82 15.47 14.47
N GLY A 153 5.43 15.97 15.55
CA GLY A 153 6.57 15.31 16.22
C GLY A 153 6.25 13.97 16.90
N ASP A 154 4.96 13.67 17.14
CA ASP A 154 4.54 12.39 17.72
C ASP A 154 4.61 11.24 16.70
N PHE A 155 4.64 11.55 15.41
CA PHE A 155 4.56 10.57 14.33
C PHE A 155 5.95 10.12 13.89
N SER A 156 6.15 8.80 13.79
CA SER A 156 7.37 8.27 13.18
C SER A 156 7.36 8.49 11.65
N PRO A 157 8.53 8.45 10.98
CA PRO A 157 8.62 8.46 9.51
C PRO A 157 7.73 7.41 8.85
N ARG A 158 7.66 6.20 9.44
CA ARG A 158 6.79 5.12 8.97
C ARG A 158 5.31 5.44 9.12
N ASP A 159 4.93 6.15 10.17
CA ASP A 159 3.55 6.54 10.37
C ASP A 159 3.12 7.60 9.35
N LEU A 160 3.95 8.62 9.14
CA LEU A 160 3.71 9.64 8.11
C LEU A 160 3.70 9.05 6.70
N GLU A 161 4.57 8.09 6.40
CA GLU A 161 4.58 7.40 5.11
C GLU A 161 3.26 6.66 4.84
N ASN A 162 2.75 5.88 5.81
CA ASN A 162 1.45 5.20 5.67
C ASN A 162 0.30 6.20 5.48
N ILE A 163 0.32 7.31 6.21
CA ILE A 163 -0.72 8.35 6.12
C ILE A 163 -0.67 9.02 4.73
N LEU A 164 0.51 9.43 4.26
CA LEU A 164 0.69 9.99 2.92
C LEU A 164 0.27 9.01 1.82
N TRP A 165 0.62 7.74 1.97
CA TRP A 165 0.18 6.68 1.06
C TRP A 165 -1.33 6.54 1.01
N ALA A 166 -1.99 6.57 2.16
CA ALA A 166 -3.44 6.52 2.25
C ALA A 166 -4.10 7.71 1.54
N HIS A 167 -3.62 8.94 1.78
CA HIS A 167 -4.11 10.13 1.08
C HIS A 167 -3.93 10.01 -0.45
N GLY A 168 -2.77 9.56 -0.92
CA GLY A 168 -2.50 9.34 -2.35
C GLY A 168 -3.34 8.21 -2.97
N LYS A 169 -3.66 7.19 -2.19
CA LYS A 169 -4.55 6.09 -2.60
C LYS A 169 -5.99 6.53 -2.72
N VAL A 170 -6.54 7.15 -1.68
CA VAL A 170 -7.93 7.62 -1.63
C VAL A 170 -8.14 8.84 -2.54
N LYS A 171 -7.06 9.54 -2.91
CA LYS A 171 -7.03 10.80 -3.68
C LYS A 171 -7.57 11.99 -2.88
N VAL A 172 -7.40 11.96 -1.56
CA VAL A 172 -7.70 13.09 -0.68
C VAL A 172 -6.55 14.09 -0.79
N ARG A 173 -6.84 15.27 -1.33
CA ARG A 173 -5.82 16.30 -1.54
C ARG A 173 -5.41 16.93 -0.21
N LEU A 174 -4.11 17.04 0.00
CA LEU A 174 -3.50 17.79 1.09
C LEU A 174 -3.01 19.15 0.56
N PRO A 175 -3.10 20.24 1.32
CA PRO A 175 -2.44 21.50 0.97
C PRO A 175 -0.93 21.31 0.82
N ASN A 176 -0.32 22.03 -0.11
CA ASN A 176 1.10 21.89 -0.38
C ASN A 176 1.94 22.31 0.84
N GLU A 177 1.47 23.29 1.60
CA GLU A 177 2.14 23.80 2.81
C GLU A 177 2.21 22.73 3.92
N GLU A 178 1.22 21.85 3.98
CA GLU A 178 1.22 20.71 4.91
C GLU A 178 2.12 19.60 4.41
N LEU A 179 2.04 19.28 3.11
CA LEU A 179 2.93 18.30 2.49
C LEU A 179 4.40 18.70 2.64
N ASP A 180 4.71 19.98 2.45
CA ASP A 180 6.03 20.55 2.71
C ASP A 180 6.48 20.27 4.15
N ARG A 181 5.64 20.61 5.14
CA ARG A 181 5.97 20.46 6.56
C ARG A 181 6.16 18.99 6.94
N TRP A 182 5.25 18.13 6.51
CA TRP A 182 5.28 16.70 6.83
C TRP A 182 6.50 16.03 6.20
N LEU A 183 6.80 16.34 4.93
CA LEU A 183 7.94 15.76 4.25
C LEU A 183 9.27 16.29 4.78
N LEU A 184 9.39 17.57 5.10
CA LEU A 184 10.61 18.09 5.74
C LEU A 184 10.85 17.43 7.09
N HIS A 185 9.80 17.27 7.91
CA HIS A 185 9.90 16.54 9.18
C HIS A 185 10.34 15.08 8.99
N LEU A 186 9.70 14.35 8.07
CA LEU A 186 10.07 12.98 7.72
C LEU A 186 11.51 12.91 7.20
N CYS A 187 11.92 13.85 6.33
CA CYS A 187 13.23 13.87 5.71
C CYS A 187 14.39 14.09 6.69
N GLY A 188 14.10 14.64 7.88
CA GLY A 188 15.07 14.73 8.98
C GLY A 188 15.38 13.40 9.65
N ARG A 189 14.60 12.35 9.36
CA ARG A 189 14.72 10.99 9.92
C ARG A 189 14.53 9.92 8.82
N VAL A 190 14.92 10.26 7.59
CA VAL A 190 14.61 9.47 6.38
C VAL A 190 15.26 8.09 6.41
N GLU A 191 16.39 7.96 7.10
CA GLU A 191 17.16 6.73 7.32
C GLU A 191 16.41 5.67 8.16
N GLU A 192 15.34 6.05 8.86
CA GLU A 192 14.47 5.09 9.55
C GLU A 192 13.54 4.33 8.58
N LEU A 193 13.43 4.79 7.33
CA LEU A 193 12.65 4.11 6.30
C LEU A 193 13.51 3.06 5.57
N ASP A 194 12.90 1.91 5.35
CA ASP A 194 13.46 0.90 4.46
C ASP A 194 13.24 1.30 2.98
N SER A 195 13.89 0.56 2.08
CA SER A 195 13.77 0.75 0.63
C SER A 195 12.31 0.77 0.13
N ARG A 196 11.42 -0.02 0.75
CA ARG A 196 10.00 -0.06 0.40
C ARG A 196 9.28 1.20 0.87
N GLY A 197 9.56 1.69 2.07
CA GLY A 197 9.04 2.95 2.60
C GLY A 197 9.41 4.13 1.72
N LEU A 198 10.67 4.22 1.30
CA LEU A 198 11.14 5.28 0.40
C LEU A 198 10.42 5.26 -0.96
N VAL A 199 10.28 4.08 -1.58
CA VAL A 199 9.56 3.93 -2.86
C VAL A 199 8.08 4.27 -2.69
N SER A 200 7.46 3.85 -1.59
CA SER A 200 6.06 4.14 -1.28
C SER A 200 5.83 5.63 -1.07
N LEU A 201 6.76 6.33 -0.42
CA LEU A 201 6.69 7.76 -0.20
C LEU A 201 6.76 8.55 -1.52
N LEU A 202 7.67 8.20 -2.44
CA LEU A 202 7.71 8.83 -3.77
C LEU A 202 6.46 8.54 -4.59
N TYR A 203 5.98 7.30 -4.55
CA TYR A 203 4.72 6.92 -5.19
C TYR A 203 3.56 7.76 -4.63
N SER A 204 3.53 8.01 -3.32
CA SER A 204 2.52 8.85 -2.67
C SER A 204 2.59 10.30 -3.16
N CYS A 205 3.79 10.87 -3.29
CA CYS A 205 3.99 12.20 -3.87
C CYS A 205 3.45 12.27 -5.31
N GLN A 206 3.79 11.28 -6.15
CA GLN A 206 3.27 11.17 -7.52
C GLN A 206 1.74 11.13 -7.55
N ARG A 207 1.13 10.31 -6.68
CA ARG A 207 -0.33 10.14 -6.58
C ARG A 207 -1.04 11.41 -6.14
N LEU A 208 -0.44 12.16 -5.23
CA LEU A 208 -0.92 13.46 -4.78
C LEU A 208 -0.62 14.58 -5.78
N ARG A 209 0.08 14.28 -6.89
CA ARG A 209 0.58 15.26 -7.88
C ARG A 209 1.40 16.37 -7.22
N TYR A 210 2.13 15.99 -6.19
CA TYR A 210 2.93 16.88 -5.39
C TYR A 210 4.41 16.68 -5.74
N LYS A 211 5.11 17.80 -5.98
CA LYS A 211 6.55 17.82 -6.19
C LYS A 211 7.22 18.35 -4.92
N PRO A 212 7.94 17.50 -4.16
CA PRO A 212 8.68 17.95 -2.99
C PRO A 212 9.68 19.05 -3.32
N LYS A 213 9.92 19.96 -2.37
CA LYS A 213 10.99 20.95 -2.45
C LYS A 213 12.36 20.29 -2.61
N ALA A 214 13.29 21.04 -3.19
CA ALA A 214 14.65 20.56 -3.50
C ALA A 214 15.35 19.94 -2.28
N GLU A 215 15.24 20.55 -1.10
CA GLU A 215 15.82 20.00 0.14
C GLU A 215 15.30 18.61 0.50
N ALA A 216 13.97 18.44 0.54
CA ALA A 216 13.34 17.15 0.80
C ALA A 216 13.69 16.14 -0.30
N MET A 217 13.68 16.57 -1.56
CA MET A 217 14.02 15.71 -2.70
C MET A 217 15.48 15.24 -2.67
N ALA A 218 16.42 16.12 -2.32
CA ALA A 218 17.83 15.78 -2.17
C ALA A 218 18.06 14.79 -1.03
N SER A 219 17.35 14.96 0.10
CA SER A 219 17.41 14.01 1.22
C SER A 219 16.90 12.62 0.82
N LEU A 220 15.75 12.56 0.14
CA LEU A 220 15.17 11.33 -0.39
C LEU A 220 16.08 10.67 -1.43
N ALA A 221 16.61 11.44 -2.38
CA ALA A 221 17.49 10.94 -3.43
C ALA A 221 18.75 10.30 -2.85
N ARG A 222 19.36 10.93 -1.83
CA ARG A 222 20.50 10.38 -1.10
C ARG A 222 20.16 9.07 -0.40
N ALA A 223 19.11 9.06 0.42
CA ALA A 223 18.70 7.84 1.14
C ALA A 223 18.39 6.68 0.17
N MET A 224 17.79 6.99 -0.99
CA MET A 224 17.51 5.98 -2.00
C MET A 224 18.76 5.38 -2.61
N ARG A 225 19.78 6.20 -2.95
CA ARG A 225 21.04 5.69 -3.54
C ARG A 225 21.68 4.61 -2.67
N ASP A 226 21.64 4.75 -1.35
CA ASP A 226 22.19 3.77 -0.41
C ASP A 226 21.48 2.40 -0.50
N HIS A 227 20.20 2.40 -0.87
CA HIS A 227 19.40 1.17 -0.99
C HIS A 227 19.36 0.57 -2.40
N VAL A 228 19.62 1.35 -3.46
CA VAL A 228 19.48 0.91 -4.87
C VAL A 228 20.20 -0.43 -5.15
N PRO A 229 21.47 -0.66 -4.75
CA PRO A 229 22.17 -1.90 -5.06
C PRO A 229 21.47 -3.17 -4.52
N ALA A 230 20.84 -3.05 -3.34
CA ALA A 230 20.14 -4.14 -2.67
C ALA A 230 18.68 -4.33 -3.16
N MET A 231 18.11 -3.37 -3.88
CA MET A 231 16.73 -3.47 -4.35
C MET A 231 16.55 -4.56 -5.41
N GLY A 232 15.40 -5.25 -5.36
CA GLY A 232 14.97 -6.14 -6.42
C GLY A 232 14.45 -5.37 -7.65
N LEU A 233 14.44 -6.04 -8.81
CA LEU A 233 14.02 -5.46 -10.10
C LEU A 233 12.67 -4.74 -10.06
N LYS A 234 11.67 -5.32 -9.40
CA LYS A 234 10.34 -4.71 -9.25
C LYS A 234 10.37 -3.40 -8.46
N ALA A 235 11.17 -3.34 -7.40
CA ALA A 235 11.32 -2.13 -6.59
C ALA A 235 12.04 -1.03 -7.40
N LEU A 236 13.09 -1.40 -8.12
CA LEU A 236 13.81 -0.49 -9.03
C LEU A 236 12.91 0.07 -10.14
N ALA A 237 12.07 -0.77 -10.74
CA ALA A 237 11.11 -0.33 -11.77
C ALA A 237 10.09 0.69 -11.22
N ASN A 238 9.57 0.45 -10.01
CA ASN A 238 8.64 1.38 -9.35
C ASN A 238 9.34 2.67 -8.93
N LEU A 239 10.59 2.57 -8.47
CA LEU A 239 11.43 3.71 -8.16
C LEU A 239 11.63 4.60 -9.38
N LEU A 240 12.13 4.02 -10.48
CA LEU A 240 12.36 4.74 -11.74
C LEU A 240 11.08 5.43 -12.23
N SER A 241 9.93 4.74 -12.17
CA SER A 241 8.64 5.32 -12.53
C SER A 241 8.28 6.52 -11.67
N SER A 242 8.52 6.45 -10.36
CA SER A 242 8.21 7.57 -9.47
C SER A 242 9.12 8.77 -9.74
N LEU A 243 10.43 8.53 -9.94
CA LEU A 243 11.41 9.58 -10.29
C LEU A 243 11.07 10.25 -11.63
N ALA A 244 10.67 9.46 -12.62
CA ALA A 244 10.27 9.95 -13.94
C ALA A 244 9.03 10.86 -13.91
N HIS A 245 8.10 10.62 -12.99
CA HIS A 245 6.93 11.50 -12.83
C HIS A 245 7.27 12.80 -12.08
N LEU A 246 8.19 12.73 -11.12
CA LEU A 246 8.58 13.89 -10.31
C LEU A 246 9.46 14.86 -11.11
N GLN A 247 10.34 14.32 -11.97
CA GLN A 247 11.24 15.08 -12.84
C GLN A 247 12.08 16.12 -12.07
N SER A 248 12.65 15.73 -10.93
CA SER A 248 13.53 16.60 -10.16
C SER A 248 14.98 16.52 -10.65
N LYS A 249 15.65 17.66 -10.71
CA LYS A 249 17.08 17.76 -11.03
C LYS A 249 17.95 17.06 -9.97
N ASP A 250 17.48 17.01 -8.72
CA ASP A 250 18.19 16.37 -7.60
C ASP A 250 18.20 14.83 -7.69
N THR A 251 17.52 14.25 -8.68
CA THR A 251 17.36 12.80 -8.84
C THR A 251 18.13 12.19 -10.01
N VAL A 252 18.87 13.02 -10.78
CA VAL A 252 19.57 12.56 -12.00
C VAL A 252 20.56 11.43 -11.69
N GLU A 253 21.42 11.59 -10.69
CA GLU A 253 22.37 10.54 -10.30
C GLU A 253 21.67 9.26 -9.82
N THR A 254 20.55 9.42 -9.09
CA THR A 254 19.74 8.28 -8.64
C THR A 254 19.12 7.55 -9.82
N ILE A 255 18.65 8.27 -10.85
CA ILE A 255 18.13 7.69 -12.09
C ILE A 255 19.20 6.89 -12.81
N ASP A 256 20.42 7.43 -12.97
CA ASP A 256 21.53 6.74 -13.61
C ASP A 256 21.91 5.47 -12.85
N LEU A 257 22.01 5.54 -11.52
CA LEU A 257 22.30 4.38 -10.67
C LEU A 257 21.21 3.31 -10.78
N VAL A 258 19.94 3.70 -10.78
CA VAL A 258 18.81 2.77 -10.95
C VAL A 258 18.83 2.11 -12.33
N ALA A 259 19.07 2.89 -13.39
CA ALA A 259 19.16 2.38 -14.76
C ALA A 259 20.31 1.36 -14.90
N ALA A 260 21.50 1.70 -14.40
CA ALA A 260 22.66 0.80 -14.40
C ALA A 260 22.39 -0.48 -13.62
N THR A 261 21.77 -0.37 -12.43
CA THR A 261 21.45 -1.51 -11.57
C THR A 261 20.39 -2.42 -12.18
N ILE A 262 19.38 -1.87 -12.86
CA ILE A 262 18.42 -2.67 -13.64
C ILE A 262 19.16 -3.41 -14.77
N CYS A 263 20.04 -2.71 -15.50
CA CYS A 263 20.83 -3.30 -16.59
C CYS A 263 21.63 -4.52 -16.11
N GLU A 264 22.40 -4.32 -15.03
CA GLU A 264 23.25 -5.34 -14.42
C GLU A 264 22.44 -6.55 -13.97
N LYS A 265 21.35 -6.33 -13.22
CA LYS A 265 20.51 -7.41 -12.70
C LYS A 265 19.78 -8.18 -13.80
N LEU A 266 19.40 -7.51 -14.91
CA LEU A 266 18.85 -8.20 -16.09
C LEU A 266 19.91 -9.03 -16.80
N ALA A 267 21.12 -8.50 -16.97
CA ALA A 267 22.24 -9.21 -17.58
C ALA A 267 22.65 -10.46 -16.77
N GLN A 268 22.77 -10.34 -15.44
CA GLN A 268 23.07 -11.45 -14.53
C GLN A 268 22.03 -12.57 -14.59
N ARG A 269 20.78 -12.23 -14.89
CA ARG A 269 19.66 -13.19 -14.97
C ARG A 269 19.50 -13.85 -16.32
N ARG A 270 20.29 -13.47 -17.32
CA ARG A 270 20.16 -14.03 -18.67
C ARG A 270 20.34 -15.55 -18.61
N GLY A 271 19.32 -16.30 -19.05
CA GLY A 271 19.33 -17.77 -19.03
C GLY A 271 18.99 -18.42 -17.68
N GLN A 272 18.65 -17.64 -16.64
CA GLN A 272 18.25 -18.17 -15.34
C GLN A 272 16.71 -18.30 -15.22
N ARG A 273 16.24 -19.33 -14.52
CA ARG A 273 14.83 -19.50 -14.15
C ARG A 273 14.55 -18.78 -12.82
N GLY A 274 13.53 -17.92 -12.77
CA GLY A 274 13.12 -17.22 -11.55
C GLY A 274 12.19 -16.02 -11.83
N GLU A 275 11.63 -15.41 -10.78
CA GLU A 275 10.74 -14.24 -10.93
C GLU A 275 11.51 -12.99 -11.37
N GLY A 276 11.35 -12.60 -12.64
CA GLY A 276 11.87 -11.36 -13.23
C GLY A 276 10.90 -10.18 -13.15
N LEU A 277 11.09 -9.18 -14.01
CA LEU A 277 10.08 -8.15 -14.24
C LEU A 277 8.87 -8.78 -14.94
N ASN A 278 7.65 -8.44 -14.52
CA ASN A 278 6.46 -8.70 -15.35
C ASN A 278 6.35 -7.66 -16.47
N LEU A 279 5.49 -7.93 -17.46
CA LEU A 279 5.37 -7.08 -18.65
C LEU A 279 4.94 -5.65 -18.31
N ARG A 280 4.07 -5.46 -17.30
CA ARG A 280 3.68 -4.13 -16.82
C ARG A 280 4.89 -3.36 -16.26
N ASN A 281 5.75 -4.03 -15.49
CA ASN A 281 6.94 -3.38 -14.98
C ASN A 281 7.90 -2.99 -16.11
N ILE A 282 8.06 -3.83 -17.14
CA ILE A 282 8.89 -3.51 -18.31
C ILE A 282 8.33 -2.31 -19.09
N ALA A 283 7.03 -2.32 -19.37
CA ALA A 283 6.36 -1.20 -20.03
C ALA A 283 6.53 0.10 -19.25
N ASN A 284 6.41 0.05 -17.91
CA ASN A 284 6.62 1.22 -17.05
C ASN A 284 8.07 1.71 -17.06
N VAL A 285 9.07 0.81 -17.06
CA VAL A 285 10.48 1.19 -17.17
C VAL A 285 10.74 1.94 -18.48
N LEU A 286 10.25 1.41 -19.61
CA LEU A 286 10.38 2.08 -20.91
C LEU A 286 9.67 3.43 -20.94
N TRP A 287 8.44 3.49 -20.41
CA TRP A 287 7.69 4.73 -20.33
C TRP A 287 8.40 5.77 -19.46
N SER A 288 9.04 5.35 -18.37
CA SER A 288 9.82 6.22 -17.48
C SER A 288 10.97 6.89 -18.22
N PHE A 289 11.72 6.13 -19.02
CA PHE A 289 12.78 6.70 -19.88
C PHE A 289 12.22 7.68 -20.91
N ALA A 290 11.08 7.35 -21.51
CA ALA A 290 10.38 8.22 -22.45
C ALA A 290 9.88 9.53 -21.79
N GLU A 291 9.47 9.49 -20.51
CA GLU A 291 9.11 10.68 -19.71
C GLU A 291 10.31 11.52 -19.33
N LEU A 292 11.43 10.87 -19.00
CA LEU A 292 12.69 11.52 -18.65
C LEU A 292 13.41 12.11 -19.87
N GLN A 293 12.99 11.78 -21.09
CA GLN A 293 13.72 12.08 -22.33
C GLN A 293 15.16 11.55 -22.29
N TYR A 294 15.35 10.43 -21.59
CA TYR A 294 16.63 9.76 -21.46
C TYR A 294 16.58 8.52 -22.34
N TYR A 295 17.46 8.46 -23.35
CA TYR A 295 17.53 7.30 -24.24
C TYR A 295 18.46 6.24 -23.63
N PRO A 296 17.95 5.06 -23.22
CA PRO A 296 18.79 4.05 -22.57
C PRO A 296 19.82 3.47 -23.55
N PRO A 297 20.96 2.95 -23.05
CA PRO A 297 21.93 2.25 -23.89
C PRO A 297 21.28 1.09 -24.68
N ALA A 298 21.78 0.82 -25.89
CA ALA A 298 21.21 -0.19 -26.78
C ALA A 298 21.14 -1.59 -26.12
N ASP A 299 22.16 -1.98 -25.37
CA ASP A 299 22.17 -3.24 -24.63
C ASP A 299 21.07 -3.33 -23.56
N PHE A 300 20.78 -2.22 -22.88
CA PHE A 300 19.69 -2.17 -21.90
C PHE A 300 18.34 -2.42 -22.58
N LEU A 301 18.09 -1.74 -23.70
CA LEU A 301 16.85 -1.92 -24.48
C LEU A 301 16.72 -3.36 -24.98
N ARG A 302 17.80 -3.96 -25.48
CA ARG A 302 17.83 -5.37 -25.89
C ARG A 302 17.48 -6.31 -24.73
N LEU A 303 18.05 -6.11 -23.54
CA LEU A 303 17.76 -6.92 -22.35
C LEU A 303 16.31 -6.80 -21.90
N LEU A 304 15.71 -5.60 -21.97
CA LEU A 304 14.29 -5.41 -21.68
C LEU A 304 13.40 -6.13 -22.68
N ASP A 305 13.73 -6.07 -23.97
CA ASP A 305 12.98 -6.74 -25.03
C ASP A 305 13.05 -8.26 -24.89
N GLU A 306 14.24 -8.82 -24.62
CA GLU A 306 14.45 -10.24 -24.31
C GLU A 306 13.62 -10.68 -23.09
N SER A 307 13.49 -9.81 -22.08
CA SER A 307 12.69 -10.07 -20.88
C SER A 307 11.17 -9.97 -21.13
N ALA A 308 10.75 -9.14 -22.09
CA ALA A 308 9.35 -8.89 -22.39
C ALA A 308 8.74 -9.95 -23.32
N ALA A 309 9.50 -10.42 -24.31
CA ALA A 309 9.06 -11.36 -25.34
C ALA A 309 8.27 -12.59 -24.78
N PRO A 310 8.76 -13.32 -23.77
CA PRO A 310 8.04 -14.48 -23.25
C PRO A 310 6.76 -14.15 -22.46
N LEU A 311 6.51 -12.87 -22.14
CA LEU A 311 5.41 -12.44 -21.28
C LEU A 311 4.18 -11.93 -22.05
N VAL A 312 4.33 -11.67 -23.35
CA VAL A 312 3.28 -11.03 -24.17
C VAL A 312 2.01 -11.88 -24.23
N GLY A 313 2.13 -13.18 -24.53
CA GLY A 313 0.97 -14.06 -24.68
C GLY A 313 0.27 -14.48 -23.37
N GLY A 314 0.93 -14.33 -22.21
CA GLY A 314 0.40 -14.79 -20.91
C GLY A 314 0.03 -13.68 -19.92
N GLN A 315 0.63 -12.49 -20.04
CA GLN A 315 0.48 -11.37 -19.09
C GLN A 315 0.25 -10.01 -19.79
N GLY A 316 0.26 -9.97 -21.11
CA GLY A 316 0.06 -8.76 -21.91
C GLY A 316 -1.40 -8.39 -22.04
N THR A 317 -1.95 -7.67 -21.05
CA THR A 317 -3.23 -7.01 -21.30
C THR A 317 -3.06 -5.98 -22.43
N PRO A 318 -4.09 -5.72 -23.25
CA PRO A 318 -4.02 -4.72 -24.33
C PRO A 318 -3.51 -3.36 -23.84
N LEU A 319 -3.84 -2.99 -22.60
CA LEU A 319 -3.37 -1.76 -21.97
C LEU A 319 -1.87 -1.74 -21.71
N VAL A 320 -1.30 -2.85 -21.21
CA VAL A 320 0.13 -2.95 -20.95
C VAL A 320 0.92 -2.90 -22.25
N LEU A 321 0.45 -3.62 -23.28
CA LEU A 321 1.06 -3.59 -24.62
C LEU A 321 0.98 -2.19 -25.23
N THR A 322 -0.17 -1.51 -25.13
CA THR A 322 -0.32 -0.12 -25.57
C THR A 322 0.67 0.80 -24.87
N THR A 323 0.91 0.61 -23.57
CA THR A 323 1.88 1.41 -22.82
C THR A 323 3.30 1.18 -23.32
N TYR A 324 3.68 -0.08 -23.56
CA TYR A 324 4.98 -0.44 -24.14
C TYR A 324 5.16 0.18 -25.55
N LEU A 325 4.16 0.06 -26.43
CA LEU A 325 4.23 0.57 -27.80
C LEU A 325 4.30 2.10 -27.84
N ARG A 326 3.54 2.78 -26.98
CA ARG A 326 3.60 4.25 -26.84
C ARG A 326 4.96 4.72 -26.30
N ALA A 327 5.55 3.98 -25.37
CA ALA A 327 6.89 4.28 -24.88
C ALA A 327 7.92 4.15 -26.02
N CYS A 328 7.83 3.09 -26.83
CA CYS A 328 8.70 2.91 -28.00
C CYS A 328 8.54 4.04 -29.02
N HIS A 329 7.31 4.42 -29.35
CA HIS A 329 7.05 5.55 -30.25
C HIS A 329 7.65 6.85 -29.73
N LYS A 330 7.44 7.17 -28.44
CA LYS A 330 7.97 8.40 -27.83
C LYS A 330 9.50 8.43 -27.77
N LEU A 331 10.14 7.27 -27.64
CA LEU A 331 11.59 7.11 -27.73
C LEU A 331 12.10 7.05 -29.18
N ALA A 332 11.23 7.20 -30.19
CA ALA A 332 11.58 7.03 -31.60
C ALA A 332 12.28 5.70 -31.93
N ARG A 333 11.94 4.62 -31.19
CA ARG A 333 12.46 3.27 -31.41
C ARG A 333 11.41 2.35 -32.01
N ARG A 334 11.87 1.41 -32.83
CA ARG A 334 11.04 0.31 -33.30
C ARG A 334 10.77 -0.67 -32.13
N PRO A 335 9.51 -1.05 -31.87
CA PRO A 335 9.21 -2.15 -30.94
C PRO A 335 9.90 -3.44 -31.38
N ALA A 336 10.27 -4.30 -30.42
CA ALA A 336 10.84 -5.61 -30.77
C ALA A 336 9.83 -6.46 -31.55
N PRO A 337 10.25 -7.17 -32.62
CA PRO A 337 9.34 -7.96 -33.46
C PRO A 337 8.49 -8.96 -32.67
N ALA A 338 9.09 -9.66 -31.71
CA ALA A 338 8.39 -10.60 -30.84
C ALA A 338 7.25 -9.97 -30.01
N ILE A 339 7.32 -8.66 -29.73
CA ILE A 339 6.24 -7.93 -29.05
C ILE A 339 5.10 -7.61 -30.01
N LEU A 340 5.41 -7.30 -31.28
CA LEU A 340 4.41 -7.02 -32.31
C LEU A 340 3.69 -8.28 -32.79
N GLU A 341 4.39 -9.41 -32.85
CA GLU A 341 3.83 -10.69 -33.27
C GLU A 341 2.88 -11.29 -32.23
N GLY A 342 3.05 -10.93 -30.96
CA GLY A 342 2.19 -11.38 -29.86
C GLY A 342 1.10 -10.39 -29.41
N ALA A 343 1.07 -9.17 -29.97
CA ALA A 343 0.11 -8.11 -29.62
C ALA A 343 -1.09 -8.09 -30.57
#